data_AF-A0A3D5D5R5-F1
#
_entry.id   AF-A0A3D5D5R5-F1
#
_cell.length_a   1.000
_cell.length_b   1.000
_cell.length_c   1.000
_cell.angle_alpha   90.00
_cell.angle_beta   90.00
_cell.angle_gamma   90.00
#
_symmetry.space_group_name_H-M   'P 1'
#
loop_
_entity.id
_entity.type
_entity.pdbx_description
1 polymer ?
#
loop_
_entity_poly.entity_id
_entity_poly.type
_entity_poly.pdbx_seq_one_letter_code
_entity_poly.pdbx_strand_id
1 'polypeptide(L)'
;VGVNFFVPLTVEVIDPDAAKDSLSTVTVTLNAGTTNAVEVVCALSAAFGDFSDVDSGQANAALRMGRFVGQVKMALGGEGSPVKVPRALGEARGLVGRARPAGADPNEELDNLLDVVLNVNGKSRLMAKYADASRPDGVAVELTAEGQLVTDGMMAVTDEGYEKPVELLHVGEKLYVIVRDPDLDISDERDAAELIIASESGEKETVKLEETLSHSGVFAGSFELKAREKPTPANFSGIDREIECYFGDQLKVSYVDLSSSGGVEGATLGHELPVAIGTDGIVSAFSKIFGNQKLAVQTQFHIAESYFELFKNNLKLEREEESDKALKAGRRILKEIMVDYPDPKYLPRIAYLRGQFSQELEDWNEAANSYALIVRQYPNHTLAADAQYKLAQCYEEANDFDRALEEYVTLAATYPKSPLIPNVMIRINEYFYKRENFAVAAKVAEKFMDRFGDHEFAPKMAFRWGQCHYKAEKFAEAGGVFDLFAKKFPDDALCAQALFWAGESYRSASNVQNAFRRYNRCRWDFPESEAAKYARGRLALPEMLAQFESEANSIDDDN
;
A
#
# COMPACT_ATOMS: atom_id res chain seq x y z
N VAL A 1 -29.59 14.22 8.62
CA VAL A 1 -29.69 13.39 7.40
C VAL A 1 -28.69 12.26 7.54
N GLY A 2 -29.07 11.02 7.21
CA GLY A 2 -28.15 9.88 7.22
C GLY A 2 -27.22 9.93 6.01
N VAL A 3 -25.94 9.68 6.22
CA VAL A 3 -24.90 9.68 5.18
C VAL A 3 -24.34 8.28 5.07
N ASN A 4 -24.37 7.71 3.86
CA ASN A 4 -23.84 6.38 3.59
C ASN A 4 -22.32 6.45 3.35
N PHE A 5 -21.55 5.66 4.12
CA PHE A 5 -20.08 5.61 4.06
C PHE A 5 -19.52 5.17 2.70
N PHE A 6 -20.19 4.21 2.03
CA PHE A 6 -19.62 3.51 0.86
C PHE A 6 -19.62 4.34 -0.43
N VAL A 7 -20.24 5.52 -0.42
CA VAL A 7 -20.30 6.45 -1.55
C VAL A 7 -19.63 7.76 -1.19
N PRO A 8 -18.97 8.43 -2.15
CA PRO A 8 -18.38 9.76 -1.91
C PRO A 8 -19.43 10.74 -1.38
N LEU A 9 -19.07 11.48 -0.33
CA LEU A 9 -19.91 12.52 0.24
C LEU A 9 -20.07 13.63 -0.81
N THR A 10 -21.31 13.83 -1.25
CA THR A 10 -21.66 14.85 -2.24
C THR A 10 -22.22 16.06 -1.52
N VAL A 11 -21.66 17.22 -1.83
CA VAL A 11 -22.05 18.51 -1.28
C VAL A 11 -22.60 19.36 -2.40
N GLU A 12 -23.78 19.93 -2.17
CA GLU A 12 -24.47 20.79 -3.11
C GLU A 12 -24.64 22.18 -2.49
N VAL A 13 -24.27 23.20 -3.27
CA VAL A 13 -24.55 24.60 -2.96
C VAL A 13 -25.35 25.17 -4.12
N ILE A 14 -26.51 25.74 -3.80
CA ILE A 14 -27.35 26.45 -4.76
C ILE A 14 -27.19 27.94 -4.46
N ASP A 15 -26.34 28.58 -5.25
CA ASP A 15 -26.07 30.01 -5.19
C ASP A 15 -26.03 30.63 -6.59
N PRO A 16 -27.16 31.19 -7.07
CA PRO A 16 -27.23 31.86 -8.36
C PRO A 16 -26.31 33.08 -8.49
N ASP A 17 -25.93 33.76 -7.41
CA ASP A 17 -25.14 34.99 -7.49
C ASP A 17 -23.63 34.73 -7.59
N ALA A 18 -23.16 33.62 -7.03
CA ALA A 18 -21.80 33.11 -7.20
C ALA A 18 -21.54 32.58 -8.64
N ALA A 19 -22.59 32.23 -9.39
CA ALA A 19 -22.52 31.61 -10.71
C ALA A 19 -22.38 32.64 -11.85
N LYS A 20 -21.18 33.21 -12.00
CA LYS A 20 -20.88 34.26 -12.99
C LYS A 20 -20.64 33.73 -14.40
N ASP A 21 -19.96 32.59 -14.50
CA ASP A 21 -19.60 31.94 -15.76
C ASP A 21 -19.47 30.41 -15.58
N SER A 22 -19.23 29.68 -16.66
CA SER A 22 -19.10 28.21 -16.63
C SER A 22 -17.91 27.67 -15.84
N LEU A 23 -16.96 28.53 -15.44
CA LEU A 23 -15.77 28.17 -14.67
C LEU A 23 -15.87 28.60 -13.20
N SER A 24 -17.01 29.17 -12.80
CA SER A 24 -17.24 29.59 -11.43
C SER A 24 -17.18 28.39 -10.49
N THR A 25 -16.60 28.60 -9.32
CA THR A 25 -16.47 27.60 -8.26
C THR A 25 -16.79 28.23 -6.92
N VAL A 26 -17.25 27.38 -5.99
CA VAL A 26 -17.47 27.75 -4.58
C VAL A 26 -16.71 26.76 -3.70
N THR A 27 -16.28 27.20 -2.52
CA THR A 27 -15.58 26.34 -1.56
C THR A 27 -16.46 26.08 -0.37
N VAL A 28 -16.63 24.80 -0.04
CA VAL A 28 -17.34 24.36 1.16
C VAL A 28 -16.34 23.71 2.10
N THR A 29 -16.35 24.11 3.36
CA THR A 29 -15.53 23.48 4.39
C THR A 29 -16.32 22.36 5.05
N LEU A 30 -15.79 21.14 5.03
CA LEU A 30 -16.37 19.97 5.67
C LEU A 30 -15.56 19.61 6.92
N ASN A 31 -16.29 19.26 7.99
CA ASN A 31 -15.70 18.80 9.24
C ASN A 31 -16.58 17.66 9.80
N ALA A 32 -15.97 16.57 10.24
CA ALA A 32 -16.67 15.42 10.81
C ALA A 32 -16.63 15.35 12.35
N GLY A 33 -16.09 16.37 13.01
CA GLY A 33 -15.78 16.34 14.44
C GLY A 33 -14.45 15.68 14.78
N THR A 34 -13.78 15.11 13.78
CA THR A 34 -12.36 14.73 13.82
C THR A 34 -11.49 15.98 13.61
N THR A 35 -10.21 15.94 13.98
CA THR A 35 -9.26 17.06 13.81
C THR A 35 -9.00 17.46 12.36
N ASN A 36 -9.56 16.73 11.39
CA ASN A 36 -9.27 16.85 9.97
C ASN A 36 -10.43 17.50 9.20
N ALA A 37 -10.37 18.82 9.02
CA ALA A 37 -11.27 19.54 8.13
C ALA A 37 -10.79 19.49 6.67
N VAL A 38 -11.72 19.36 5.73
CA VAL A 38 -11.45 19.28 4.29
C VAL A 38 -12.22 20.38 3.56
N GLU A 39 -11.54 21.12 2.70
CA GLU A 39 -12.17 22.08 1.80
C GLU A 39 -12.48 21.40 0.46
N VAL A 40 -13.75 21.45 0.06
CA VAL A 40 -14.22 20.95 -1.23
C VAL A 40 -14.55 22.12 -2.13
N VAL A 41 -13.81 22.21 -3.24
CA VAL A 41 -14.07 23.13 -4.34
C VAL A 41 -15.15 22.50 -5.22
N CYS A 42 -16.36 23.02 -5.09
CA CYS A 42 -17.53 22.64 -5.86
C CYS A 42 -17.52 23.40 -7.19
N ALA A 43 -17.77 22.68 -8.27
CA ALA A 43 -17.88 23.24 -9.62
C ALA A 43 -19.33 23.19 -10.10
N LEU A 44 -19.69 24.06 -11.05
CA LEU A 44 -21.00 24.01 -11.69
C LEU A 44 -21.22 22.64 -12.35
N SER A 45 -22.25 21.92 -11.93
CA SER A 45 -22.49 20.56 -12.40
C SER A 45 -23.97 20.19 -12.46
N ALA A 46 -24.34 19.53 -13.55
CA ALA A 46 -25.66 18.91 -13.73
C ALA A 46 -25.70 17.47 -13.21
N ALA A 47 -24.63 16.96 -12.59
CA ALA A 47 -24.63 15.61 -12.03
C ALA A 47 -25.56 15.51 -10.81
N PHE A 48 -26.30 14.41 -10.66
CA PHE A 48 -27.19 14.12 -9.51
C PHE A 48 -28.40 15.04 -9.32
N GLY A 49 -28.70 15.95 -10.26
CA GLY A 49 -29.88 16.81 -10.22
C GLY A 49 -30.97 16.32 -11.17
N ASP A 50 -32.23 16.64 -10.86
CA ASP A 50 -33.36 16.45 -11.77
C ASP A 50 -33.52 17.70 -12.65
N PHE A 51 -33.41 17.53 -13.96
CA PHE A 51 -33.52 18.59 -14.97
C PHE A 51 -34.64 18.33 -15.98
N SER A 52 -35.59 17.46 -15.62
CA SER A 52 -36.72 17.09 -16.50
C SER A 52 -37.57 18.31 -16.94
N ASP A 53 -37.60 19.37 -16.14
CA ASP A 53 -38.33 20.61 -16.42
C ASP A 53 -37.50 21.71 -17.14
N VAL A 54 -36.23 21.45 -17.50
CA VAL A 54 -35.34 22.46 -18.10
C VAL A 54 -35.24 22.27 -19.63
N ASP A 55 -35.57 23.33 -20.38
CA ASP A 55 -35.61 23.33 -21.85
C ASP A 55 -34.22 23.00 -22.46
N SER A 56 -34.16 21.89 -23.22
CA SER A 56 -32.91 21.29 -23.73
C SER A 56 -32.16 22.13 -24.79
N GLY A 57 -32.75 23.23 -25.24
CA GLY A 57 -32.19 24.13 -26.26
C GLY A 57 -31.35 25.30 -25.75
N GLN A 58 -31.15 25.47 -24.44
CA GLN A 58 -30.43 26.63 -23.87
C GLN A 58 -29.27 26.23 -22.95
N ALA A 59 -28.28 27.15 -22.83
CA ALA A 59 -26.99 26.95 -22.17
C ALA A 59 -27.05 26.32 -20.75
N ASN A 60 -26.00 25.56 -20.42
CA ASN A 60 -25.71 24.83 -19.17
C ASN A 60 -26.71 25.07 -18.01
N ALA A 61 -27.60 24.10 -17.76
CA ALA A 61 -28.65 24.19 -16.74
C ALA A 61 -28.12 24.48 -15.32
N ALA A 62 -26.94 23.94 -14.98
CA ALA A 62 -26.31 24.16 -13.67
C ALA A 62 -25.92 25.63 -13.45
N LEU A 63 -25.50 26.33 -14.51
CA LEU A 63 -25.14 27.76 -14.45
C LEU A 63 -26.37 28.63 -14.12
N ARG A 64 -27.54 28.31 -14.67
CA ARG A 64 -28.77 29.08 -14.41
C ARG A 64 -29.31 28.91 -13.00
N MET A 65 -29.21 27.69 -12.47
CA MET A 65 -29.63 27.40 -11.12
C MET A 65 -28.59 27.86 -10.08
N GLY A 66 -27.38 28.22 -10.50
CA GLY A 66 -26.27 28.46 -9.59
C GLY A 66 -25.86 27.22 -8.81
N ARG A 67 -25.96 26.04 -9.44
CA ARG A 67 -25.82 24.75 -8.77
C ARG A 67 -24.37 24.28 -8.83
N PHE A 68 -23.70 24.34 -7.70
CA PHE A 68 -22.34 23.84 -7.51
C PHE A 68 -22.38 22.49 -6.80
N VAL A 69 -21.64 21.52 -7.35
CA VAL A 69 -21.51 20.18 -6.76
C VAL A 69 -20.03 19.88 -6.54
N GLY A 70 -19.74 19.32 -5.38
CA GLY A 70 -18.42 18.80 -5.02
C GLY A 70 -18.54 17.45 -4.34
N GLN A 71 -17.50 16.62 -4.48
CA GLN A 71 -17.43 15.30 -3.87
C GLN A 71 -16.11 15.11 -3.13
N VAL A 72 -16.18 14.42 -2.00
CA VAL A 72 -15.02 13.99 -1.23
C VAL A 72 -15.21 12.53 -0.83
N LYS A 73 -14.13 11.74 -0.84
CA LYS A 73 -14.15 10.38 -0.31
C LYS A 73 -14.16 10.43 1.22
N MET A 74 -14.89 9.51 1.83
CA MET A 74 -14.84 9.31 3.27
C MET A 74 -13.91 8.14 3.57
N ALA A 75 -13.19 8.22 4.68
CA ALA A 75 -12.39 7.13 5.21
C ALA A 75 -12.68 6.99 6.69
N LEU A 76 -12.71 5.76 7.19
CA LEU A 76 -12.82 5.51 8.62
C LEU A 76 -11.51 5.94 9.31
N GLY A 77 -11.60 6.75 10.35
CA GLY A 77 -10.43 7.23 11.08
C GLY A 77 -10.71 8.32 12.11
N GLY A 78 -9.89 8.37 13.16
CA GLY A 78 -9.93 9.40 14.20
C GLY A 78 -8.93 10.55 14.02
N GLU A 79 -8.52 11.15 15.15
CA GLU A 79 -7.71 12.39 15.18
C GLU A 79 -6.28 12.21 14.66
N GLY A 80 -5.74 10.99 14.73
CA GLY A 80 -4.39 10.65 14.25
C GLY A 80 -4.34 10.12 12.82
N SER A 81 -5.49 9.94 12.15
CA SER A 81 -5.55 9.31 10.84
C SER A 81 -5.07 10.24 9.72
N PRO A 82 -4.36 9.72 8.71
CA PRO A 82 -3.85 10.54 7.60
C PRO A 82 -4.99 11.09 6.76
N VAL A 83 -4.88 12.36 6.34
CA VAL A 83 -5.87 13.06 5.48
C VAL A 83 -5.67 12.73 4.00
N LYS A 84 -4.47 12.28 3.64
CA LYS A 84 -4.11 11.84 2.29
C LYS A 84 -3.84 10.34 2.34
N VAL A 85 -4.59 9.55 1.58
CA VAL A 85 -4.43 8.09 1.53
C VAL A 85 -3.99 7.65 0.14
N PRO A 86 -3.14 6.60 0.04
CA PRO A 86 -2.79 6.01 -1.25
C PRO A 86 -4.04 5.53 -1.99
N ARG A 87 -4.15 5.88 -3.26
CA ARG A 87 -5.27 5.42 -4.09
C ARG A 87 -5.21 3.90 -4.27
N ALA A 88 -6.36 3.22 -4.12
CA ALA A 88 -6.45 1.78 -4.36
C ALA A 88 -6.31 1.44 -5.85
N LEU A 89 -5.70 0.30 -6.16
CA LEU A 89 -5.48 -0.17 -7.54
C LEU A 89 -6.82 -0.38 -8.26
N GLY A 90 -7.02 0.35 -9.36
CA GLY A 90 -8.22 0.24 -10.21
C GLY A 90 -9.33 1.27 -9.96
N GLU A 91 -9.18 2.18 -9.00
CA GLU A 91 -10.19 3.20 -8.73
C GLU A 91 -10.20 4.34 -9.77
N ALA A 92 -11.40 4.68 -10.26
CA ALA A 92 -11.59 5.73 -11.26
C ALA A 92 -11.45 7.15 -10.66
N ARG A 93 -10.84 8.07 -11.43
CA ARG A 93 -10.61 9.50 -11.10
C ARG A 93 -11.88 10.38 -11.05
N GLY A 94 -13.07 9.79 -11.00
CA GLY A 94 -14.32 10.41 -11.42
C GLY A 94 -15.06 11.32 -10.42
N LEU A 95 -14.39 11.86 -9.38
CA LEU A 95 -15.06 12.75 -8.42
C LEU A 95 -15.37 14.12 -9.04
N VAL A 96 -16.56 14.65 -8.77
CA VAL A 96 -16.94 16.01 -9.19
C VAL A 96 -16.32 17.03 -8.24
N GLY A 97 -15.62 18.03 -8.77
CA GLY A 97 -14.95 19.06 -7.97
C GLY A 97 -13.54 18.65 -7.52
N ARG A 98 -13.01 19.32 -6.49
CA ARG A 98 -11.67 19.04 -5.93
C ARG A 98 -11.68 19.14 -4.41
N ALA A 99 -11.15 18.15 -3.70
CA ALA A 99 -10.99 18.18 -2.25
C ALA A 99 -9.53 18.48 -1.87
N ARG A 100 -9.32 19.28 -0.82
CA ARG A 100 -8.00 19.59 -0.25
C ARG A 100 -8.08 19.68 1.28
N PRO A 101 -6.99 19.41 2.01
CA PRO A 101 -6.95 19.68 3.45
C PRO A 101 -7.27 21.16 3.72
N ALA A 102 -8.06 21.44 4.74
CA ALA A 102 -8.41 22.82 5.09
C ALA A 102 -7.15 23.63 5.44
N GLY A 103 -7.04 24.85 4.90
CA GLY A 103 -5.88 25.72 5.08
C GLY A 103 -4.64 25.37 4.25
N ALA A 104 -4.71 24.37 3.35
CA ALA A 104 -3.63 24.10 2.38
C ALA A 104 -3.52 25.21 1.31
N ASP A 105 -2.33 25.40 0.72
CA ASP A 105 -2.11 26.42 -0.30
C ASP A 105 -2.97 26.12 -1.55
N PRO A 106 -3.81 27.06 -2.03
CA PRO A 106 -4.62 26.88 -3.23
C PRO A 106 -3.83 26.54 -4.51
N ASN A 107 -2.54 26.90 -4.55
CA ASN A 107 -1.65 26.68 -5.69
C ASN A 107 -0.76 25.44 -5.55
N GLU A 108 -0.87 24.67 -4.46
CA GLU A 108 -0.10 23.44 -4.29
C GLU A 108 -0.54 22.41 -5.33
N GLU A 109 0.42 21.89 -6.13
CA GLU A 109 0.14 20.79 -7.05
C GLU A 109 -0.31 19.56 -6.24
N LEU A 110 -1.55 19.11 -6.47
CA LEU A 110 -2.03 17.89 -5.84
C LEU A 110 -1.24 16.69 -6.39
N ASP A 111 -0.67 15.93 -5.46
CA ASP A 111 -0.04 14.65 -5.79
C ASP A 111 -1.08 13.71 -6.42
N ASN A 112 -0.83 13.28 -7.65
CA ASN A 112 -1.79 12.49 -8.44
C ASN A 112 -2.01 11.06 -7.90
N LEU A 113 -1.21 10.65 -6.92
CA LEU A 113 -1.17 9.32 -6.33
C LEU A 113 -1.95 9.20 -5.01
N LEU A 114 -2.23 10.33 -4.35
CA LEU A 114 -2.93 10.37 -3.06
C LEU A 114 -4.33 10.96 -3.22
N ASP A 115 -5.31 10.31 -2.61
CA ASP A 115 -6.66 10.86 -2.48
C ASP A 115 -6.81 11.58 -1.15
N VAL A 116 -7.39 12.80 -1.20
CA VAL A 116 -7.79 13.52 0.00
C VAL A 116 -9.11 12.93 0.49
N VAL A 117 -9.12 12.48 1.75
CA VAL A 117 -10.28 11.85 2.39
C VAL A 117 -10.74 12.66 3.59
N LEU A 118 -12.06 12.64 3.82
CA LEU A 118 -12.67 13.12 5.05
C LEU A 118 -12.70 11.96 6.05
N ASN A 119 -11.91 12.06 7.12
CA ASN A 119 -11.87 11.05 8.17
C ASN A 119 -13.11 11.16 9.04
N VAL A 120 -13.85 10.05 9.13
CA VAL A 120 -15.11 9.91 9.87
C VAL A 120 -15.03 8.69 10.79
N ASN A 121 -15.79 8.72 11.87
CA ASN A 121 -16.09 7.56 12.71
C ASN A 121 -17.61 7.32 12.74
N GLY A 122 -18.05 6.18 13.24
CA GLY A 122 -19.45 5.75 13.27
C GLY A 122 -20.40 6.67 14.03
N LYS A 123 -19.88 7.57 14.88
CA LYS A 123 -20.67 8.60 15.60
C LYS A 123 -20.40 10.03 15.13
N SER A 124 -19.68 10.20 14.01
CA SER A 124 -19.29 11.50 13.50
C SER A 124 -20.50 12.29 13.03
N ARG A 125 -20.54 13.57 13.44
CA ARG A 125 -21.50 14.55 12.92
C ARG A 125 -20.79 15.37 11.86
N LEU A 126 -21.15 15.11 10.61
CA LEU A 126 -20.67 15.82 9.44
C LEU A 126 -21.29 17.21 9.40
N MET A 127 -20.47 18.24 9.32
CA MET A 127 -20.88 19.63 9.19
C MET A 127 -20.26 20.22 7.93
N ALA A 128 -21.10 20.73 7.04
CA ALA A 128 -20.72 21.49 5.87
C ALA A 128 -20.94 22.98 6.13
N LYS A 129 -19.93 23.80 5.85
CA LYS A 129 -19.94 25.26 6.03
C LYS A 129 -19.66 25.96 4.71
N TYR A 130 -20.57 26.84 4.32
CA TYR A 130 -20.44 27.68 3.14
C TYR A 130 -20.55 29.15 3.53
N ALA A 131 -19.56 29.96 3.16
CA ALA A 131 -19.57 31.39 3.41
C ALA A 131 -20.12 32.13 2.18
N ASP A 132 -21.39 32.55 2.27
CA ASP A 132 -22.04 33.38 1.27
C ASP A 132 -21.64 34.84 1.51
N ALA A 133 -20.76 35.36 0.64
CA ALA A 133 -20.22 36.71 0.75
C ALA A 133 -20.99 37.76 -0.07
N SER A 134 -21.86 37.35 -1.01
CA SER A 134 -22.42 38.23 -2.06
C SER A 134 -23.92 38.40 -1.96
N ARG A 135 -24.42 38.76 -0.77
CA ARG A 135 -25.86 38.84 -0.50
C ARG A 135 -26.50 40.18 -0.88
N PRO A 136 -27.81 40.21 -1.19
CA PRO A 136 -28.53 41.46 -1.48
C PRO A 136 -28.53 42.50 -0.34
N ASP A 137 -28.36 42.06 0.91
CA ASP A 137 -28.30 42.88 2.12
C ASP A 137 -26.87 43.32 2.50
N GLY A 138 -25.86 42.86 1.76
CA GLY A 138 -24.44 43.20 1.96
C GLY A 138 -23.80 42.59 3.21
N VAL A 139 -24.48 41.68 3.90
CA VAL A 139 -23.96 41.01 5.11
C VAL A 139 -23.64 39.56 4.76
N ALA A 140 -22.36 39.19 4.86
CA ALA A 140 -21.95 37.81 4.65
C ALA A 140 -22.56 36.90 5.73
N VAL A 141 -23.09 35.75 5.32
CA VAL A 141 -23.68 34.75 6.23
C VAL A 141 -23.01 33.40 6.01
N GLU A 142 -22.68 32.73 7.10
CA GLU A 142 -22.22 31.34 7.08
C GLU A 142 -23.43 30.41 7.11
N LEU A 143 -23.63 29.65 6.04
CA LEU A 143 -24.64 28.62 5.94
C LEU A 143 -24.05 27.29 6.38
N THR A 144 -24.77 26.59 7.25
CA THR A 144 -24.33 25.30 7.80
C THR A 144 -25.35 24.21 7.52
N ALA A 145 -24.89 23.05 7.08
CA ALA A 145 -25.70 21.84 6.95
C ALA A 145 -25.05 20.69 7.74
N GLU A 146 -25.87 19.84 8.36
CA GLU A 146 -25.39 18.75 9.20
C GLU A 146 -25.96 17.39 8.80
N GLY A 147 -25.09 16.37 8.84
CA GLY A 147 -25.40 14.97 8.60
C GLY A 147 -24.77 14.08 9.67
N GLN A 148 -25.23 12.85 9.76
CA GLN A 148 -24.60 11.82 10.60
C GLN A 148 -24.36 10.60 9.72
N LEU A 149 -23.27 9.88 9.97
CA LEU A 149 -23.06 8.58 9.33
C LEU A 149 -24.20 7.63 9.76
N VAL A 150 -24.83 7.01 8.78
CA VAL A 150 -25.83 5.97 8.97
C VAL A 150 -25.59 4.95 7.88
N THR A 151 -25.10 3.79 8.26
CA THR A 151 -24.88 2.65 7.37
C THR A 151 -25.81 1.52 7.76
N ASP A 152 -26.13 0.66 6.80
CA ASP A 152 -26.81 -0.59 7.12
C ASP A 152 -25.72 -1.66 7.25
N GLY A 153 -25.64 -2.30 8.41
CA GLY A 153 -24.69 -3.38 8.65
C GLY A 153 -24.92 -4.55 7.68
N MET A 154 -23.86 -5.29 7.39
CA MET A 154 -23.94 -6.55 6.65
C MET A 154 -23.31 -7.67 7.47
N MET A 155 -23.92 -8.86 7.44
CA MET A 155 -23.38 -10.04 8.10
C MET A 155 -23.35 -11.24 7.15
N ALA A 156 -22.28 -12.02 7.22
CA ALA A 156 -22.18 -13.30 6.53
C ALA A 156 -21.50 -14.35 7.43
N VAL A 157 -21.97 -15.60 7.30
CA VAL A 157 -21.26 -16.78 7.78
C VAL A 157 -20.46 -17.32 6.61
N THR A 158 -19.15 -17.47 6.77
CA THR A 158 -18.21 -17.67 5.67
C THR A 158 -17.37 -18.93 5.83
N ASP A 159 -16.58 -19.21 4.81
CA ASP A 159 -15.45 -20.12 4.90
C ASP A 159 -14.34 -19.58 5.81
N GLU A 160 -13.34 -20.40 6.05
CA GLU A 160 -12.13 -20.08 6.82
C GLU A 160 -11.36 -18.86 6.30
N GLY A 161 -11.57 -18.52 5.03
CA GLY A 161 -11.00 -17.37 4.37
C GLY A 161 -11.74 -16.06 4.66
N TYR A 162 -12.92 -16.07 5.28
CA TYR A 162 -13.80 -14.89 5.37
C TYR A 162 -14.15 -14.28 4.00
N GLU A 163 -14.18 -15.10 2.95
CA GLU A 163 -14.35 -14.64 1.57
C GLU A 163 -15.69 -15.08 0.98
N LYS A 164 -16.06 -16.34 1.17
CA LYS A 164 -17.25 -16.94 0.56
C LYS A 164 -18.26 -17.35 1.61
N PRO A 165 -19.55 -17.04 1.42
CA PRO A 165 -20.58 -17.52 2.33
C PRO A 165 -20.66 -19.05 2.27
N VAL A 166 -20.92 -19.68 3.43
CA VAL A 166 -21.16 -21.12 3.54
C VAL A 166 -22.65 -21.38 3.73
N GLU A 167 -23.10 -22.54 3.27
CA GLU A 167 -24.51 -22.97 3.37
C GLU A 167 -24.69 -24.15 4.34
N LEU A 168 -23.60 -24.75 4.80
CA LEU A 168 -23.59 -25.96 5.61
C LEU A 168 -22.46 -25.87 6.65
N LEU A 169 -22.73 -26.30 7.87
CA LEU A 169 -21.77 -26.35 8.96
C LEU A 169 -21.44 -27.79 9.34
N HIS A 170 -20.20 -28.05 9.77
CA HIS A 170 -19.77 -29.36 10.25
C HIS A 170 -19.32 -29.28 11.71
N VAL A 171 -19.79 -30.23 12.53
CA VAL A 171 -19.38 -30.31 13.94
C VAL A 171 -17.91 -30.69 14.01
N GLY A 172 -17.14 -30.01 14.86
CA GLY A 172 -15.68 -30.12 14.96
C GLY A 172 -14.92 -29.17 14.02
N GLU A 173 -15.62 -28.47 13.13
CA GLU A 173 -15.06 -27.34 12.38
C GLU A 173 -15.34 -26.02 13.11
N LYS A 174 -14.71 -24.94 12.62
CA LYS A 174 -14.97 -23.60 13.11
C LYS A 174 -16.07 -22.91 12.29
N LEU A 175 -16.97 -22.24 12.99
CA LEU A 175 -17.88 -21.25 12.45
C LEU A 175 -17.13 -19.93 12.27
N TYR A 176 -17.08 -19.41 11.04
CA TYR A 176 -16.48 -18.12 10.73
C TYR A 176 -17.57 -17.11 10.43
N VAL A 177 -17.54 -15.96 11.13
CA VAL A 177 -18.53 -14.90 10.96
C VAL A 177 -17.83 -13.58 10.71
N ILE A 178 -18.35 -12.84 9.73
CA ILE A 178 -17.93 -11.48 9.40
C ILE A 178 -19.13 -10.54 9.46
N VAL A 179 -18.95 -9.41 10.15
CA VAL A 179 -19.88 -8.29 10.20
C VAL A 179 -19.17 -7.07 9.63
N ARG A 180 -19.79 -6.38 8.68
CA ARG A 180 -19.29 -5.13 8.10
C ARG A 180 -20.27 -4.04 8.51
N ASP A 181 -19.84 -3.21 9.45
CA ASP A 181 -20.66 -2.16 10.03
C ASP A 181 -19.79 -0.96 10.42
N PRO A 182 -19.59 0.01 9.50
CA PRO A 182 -18.85 1.23 9.79
C PRO A 182 -19.38 2.04 10.99
N ASP A 183 -20.64 1.87 11.41
CA ASP A 183 -21.21 2.64 12.51
C ASP A 183 -20.68 2.21 13.89
N LEU A 184 -20.11 1.01 13.97
CA LEU A 184 -19.50 0.48 15.18
C LEU A 184 -18.04 0.94 15.38
N ASP A 185 -17.38 1.48 14.36
CA ASP A 185 -16.01 2.03 14.47
C ASP A 185 -16.05 3.44 15.09
N ILE A 186 -15.87 3.51 16.40
CA ILE A 186 -16.04 4.71 17.22
C ILE A 186 -14.69 5.18 17.79
N SER A 187 -13.77 4.25 18.05
CA SER A 187 -12.52 4.53 18.74
C SER A 187 -11.29 4.29 17.85
N ASP A 188 -10.14 4.83 18.28
CA ASP A 188 -8.86 4.57 17.61
C ASP A 188 -8.30 3.16 17.93
N GLU A 189 -8.96 2.44 18.84
CA GLU A 189 -8.68 1.04 19.18
C GLU A 189 -9.64 0.12 18.41
N ARG A 190 -9.35 -1.19 18.40
CA ARG A 190 -10.26 -2.17 17.77
C ARG A 190 -11.57 -2.23 18.57
N ASP A 191 -12.66 -1.88 17.92
CA ASP A 191 -13.99 -1.99 18.50
C ASP A 191 -14.53 -3.44 18.41
N ALA A 192 -15.68 -3.69 19.03
CA ALA A 192 -16.32 -5.00 19.04
C ALA A 192 -17.79 -4.94 18.63
N ALA A 193 -18.21 -5.92 17.84
CA ALA A 193 -19.60 -6.18 17.51
C ALA A 193 -20.12 -7.37 18.33
N GLU A 194 -21.33 -7.25 18.89
CA GLU A 194 -21.97 -8.34 19.63
C GLU A 194 -22.91 -9.14 18.71
N LEU A 195 -22.83 -10.46 18.80
CA LEU A 195 -23.57 -11.37 17.96
C LEU A 195 -24.18 -12.49 18.79
N ILE A 196 -25.38 -12.94 18.45
CA ILE A 196 -26.10 -14.01 19.14
C ILE A 196 -26.07 -15.25 18.26
N ILE A 197 -25.53 -16.35 18.78
CA ILE A 197 -25.56 -17.67 18.14
C ILE A 197 -26.50 -18.55 18.93
N ALA A 198 -27.52 -19.10 18.29
CA ALA A 198 -28.49 -19.99 18.93
C ALA A 198 -28.68 -21.26 18.11
N SER A 199 -28.95 -22.38 18.78
CA SER A 199 -29.28 -23.66 18.13
C SER A 199 -30.71 -24.08 18.45
N GLU A 200 -31.33 -24.93 17.63
CA GLU A 200 -32.64 -25.52 17.95
C GLU A 200 -32.56 -26.46 19.17
N SER A 201 -31.40 -27.07 19.39
CA SER A 201 -31.16 -27.97 20.52
C SER A 201 -31.03 -27.25 21.88
N GLY A 202 -31.03 -25.91 21.90
CA GLY A 202 -31.15 -25.10 23.11
C GLY A 202 -29.92 -24.27 23.46
N GLU A 203 -28.92 -24.21 22.58
CA GLU A 203 -27.78 -23.30 22.74
C GLU A 203 -28.23 -21.85 22.50
N LYS A 204 -27.70 -20.93 23.30
CA LYS A 204 -27.81 -19.50 23.04
C LYS A 204 -26.66 -18.75 23.69
N GLU A 205 -25.74 -18.28 22.87
CA GLU A 205 -24.55 -17.55 23.29
C GLU A 205 -24.52 -16.14 22.71
N THR A 206 -23.99 -15.20 23.49
CA THR A 206 -23.64 -13.86 23.02
C THR A 206 -22.13 -13.78 22.89
N VAL A 207 -21.65 -13.68 21.66
CA VAL A 207 -20.23 -13.67 21.32
C VAL A 207 -19.83 -12.29 20.82
N LYS A 208 -18.54 -11.97 20.97
CA LYS A 208 -17.95 -10.71 20.48
C LYS A 208 -17.10 -11.00 19.26
N LEU A 209 -17.35 -10.26 18.19
CA LEU A 209 -16.46 -10.14 17.05
C LEU A 209 -15.61 -8.91 17.27
N GLU A 210 -14.32 -9.02 16.99
CA GLU A 210 -13.42 -7.87 17.09
C GLU A 210 -13.12 -7.33 15.71
N GLU A 211 -12.89 -6.03 15.65
CA GLU A 211 -12.51 -5.35 14.43
C GLU A 211 -11.20 -5.90 13.85
N THR A 212 -11.12 -6.17 12.56
CA THR A 212 -9.95 -6.84 11.96
C THR A 212 -8.68 -6.00 12.03
N LEU A 213 -8.82 -4.70 11.80
CA LEU A 213 -7.81 -3.64 11.95
C LEU A 213 -8.51 -2.44 12.55
N SER A 214 -7.79 -1.60 13.30
CA SER A 214 -8.36 -0.32 13.74
C SER A 214 -8.86 0.50 12.54
N HIS A 215 -10.09 1.02 12.65
CA HIS A 215 -10.77 1.79 11.61
C HIS A 215 -11.04 1.06 10.29
N SER A 216 -11.29 -0.25 10.35
CA SER A 216 -11.72 -1.03 9.20
C SER A 216 -13.25 -1.05 9.04
N GLY A 217 -14.01 -0.91 10.13
CA GLY A 217 -15.46 -1.15 10.15
C GLY A 217 -15.83 -2.61 9.84
N VAL A 218 -14.87 -3.53 9.90
CA VAL A 218 -15.03 -4.95 9.60
C VAL A 218 -14.69 -5.76 10.83
N PHE A 219 -15.67 -6.46 11.36
CA PHE A 219 -15.58 -7.29 12.57
C PHE A 219 -15.58 -8.75 12.16
N ALA A 220 -14.64 -9.53 12.69
CA ALA A 220 -14.52 -10.94 12.37
C ALA A 220 -14.28 -11.78 13.62
N GLY A 221 -14.68 -13.03 13.57
CA GLY A 221 -14.45 -13.98 14.64
C GLY A 221 -14.69 -15.41 14.19
N SER A 222 -13.95 -16.33 14.81
CA SER A 222 -14.13 -17.76 14.64
C SER A 222 -14.52 -18.44 15.96
N PHE A 223 -15.33 -19.49 15.86
CA PHE A 223 -15.85 -20.25 17.00
C PHE A 223 -15.87 -21.75 16.72
N GLU A 224 -15.36 -22.58 17.62
CA GLU A 224 -15.30 -24.04 17.43
C GLU A 224 -16.67 -24.68 17.68
N LEU A 225 -17.19 -25.45 16.72
CA LEU A 225 -18.47 -26.16 16.86
C LEU A 225 -18.28 -27.47 17.62
N LYS A 226 -18.78 -27.53 18.86
CA LYS A 226 -18.59 -28.67 19.74
C LYS A 226 -19.83 -29.55 19.81
N ALA A 227 -19.63 -30.84 19.55
CA ALA A 227 -20.70 -31.83 19.62
C ALA A 227 -21.27 -31.96 21.04
N ARG A 228 -22.54 -31.57 21.23
CA ARG A 228 -23.27 -31.83 22.49
C ARG A 228 -24.76 -32.03 22.22
N GLU A 229 -25.30 -33.17 22.64
CA GLU A 229 -26.73 -33.49 22.48
C GLU A 229 -27.67 -32.51 23.21
N LYS A 230 -27.19 -31.93 24.30
CA LYS A 230 -27.89 -30.94 25.12
C LYS A 230 -26.93 -29.80 25.42
N PRO A 231 -26.89 -28.77 24.56
CA PRO A 231 -26.10 -27.58 24.77
C PRO A 231 -26.49 -26.88 26.08
N THR A 232 -25.54 -26.15 26.67
CA THR A 232 -25.79 -25.39 27.90
C THR A 232 -25.71 -23.90 27.58
N PRO A 233 -26.84 -23.17 27.54
CA PRO A 233 -26.81 -21.76 27.17
C PRO A 233 -26.07 -20.90 28.21
N ALA A 234 -25.51 -19.79 27.73
CA ALA A 234 -24.68 -18.85 28.46
C ALA A 234 -23.41 -19.46 29.11
N ASN A 235 -22.80 -20.46 28.47
CA ASN A 235 -21.55 -21.09 28.91
C ASN A 235 -20.30 -20.63 28.14
N PHE A 236 -20.42 -19.67 27.23
CA PHE A 236 -19.32 -19.26 26.36
C PHE A 236 -18.07 -18.85 27.14
N SER A 237 -16.96 -19.49 26.80
CA SER A 237 -15.62 -19.17 27.29
C SER A 237 -14.89 -18.36 26.24
N GLY A 238 -14.47 -17.13 26.56
CA GLY A 238 -13.65 -16.31 25.65
C GLY A 238 -12.28 -16.92 25.34
N ILE A 239 -11.85 -17.95 26.09
CA ILE A 239 -10.60 -18.67 25.86
C ILE A 239 -10.82 -19.82 24.87
N ASP A 240 -11.85 -20.63 25.11
CA ASP A 240 -12.09 -21.84 24.30
C ASP A 240 -12.87 -21.52 23.02
N ARG A 241 -13.66 -20.43 23.03
CA ARG A 241 -14.49 -19.94 21.91
C ARG A 241 -15.36 -21.03 21.28
N GLU A 242 -15.86 -21.94 22.11
CA GLU A 242 -16.69 -23.07 21.69
C GLU A 242 -18.17 -22.67 21.62
N ILE A 243 -18.89 -23.20 20.64
CA ILE A 243 -20.34 -23.14 20.51
C ILE A 243 -20.86 -24.56 20.48
N GLU A 244 -21.77 -24.91 21.38
CA GLU A 244 -22.28 -26.27 21.48
C GLU A 244 -23.43 -26.49 20.50
N CYS A 245 -23.35 -27.55 19.70
CA CYS A 245 -24.39 -27.93 18.75
C CYS A 245 -24.43 -29.45 18.54
N TYR A 246 -25.49 -29.97 17.92
CA TYR A 246 -25.59 -31.39 17.59
C TYR A 246 -25.72 -31.65 16.08
N PHE A 247 -25.48 -32.90 15.67
CA PHE A 247 -25.63 -33.29 14.27
C PHE A 247 -27.09 -33.16 13.82
N GLY A 248 -27.33 -32.50 12.68
CA GLY A 248 -28.68 -32.26 12.16
C GLY A 248 -29.41 -31.06 12.77
N ASP A 249 -28.74 -30.30 13.64
CA ASP A 249 -29.27 -29.08 14.27
C ASP A 249 -29.32 -27.90 13.27
N GLN A 250 -30.06 -26.85 13.58
CA GLN A 250 -29.98 -25.58 12.86
C GLN A 250 -29.38 -24.51 13.77
N LEU A 251 -28.27 -23.92 13.30
CA LEU A 251 -27.61 -22.81 13.97
C LEU A 251 -28.08 -21.50 13.35
N LYS A 252 -28.63 -20.65 14.21
CA LYS A 252 -29.04 -19.28 13.89
C LYS A 252 -28.01 -18.29 14.42
N VAL A 253 -27.36 -17.59 13.51
CA VAL A 253 -26.40 -16.52 13.78
C VAL A 253 -27.14 -15.20 13.56
N SER A 254 -27.27 -14.36 14.60
CA SER A 254 -28.06 -13.13 14.57
C SER A 254 -27.25 -11.92 15.06
N TYR A 255 -27.22 -10.86 14.25
CA TYR A 255 -26.63 -9.56 14.56
C TYR A 255 -27.74 -8.50 14.61
N VAL A 256 -27.65 -7.58 15.57
CA VAL A 256 -28.62 -6.47 15.71
C VAL A 256 -27.89 -5.16 15.43
N ASP A 257 -28.22 -4.56 14.30
CA ASP A 257 -27.77 -3.22 13.93
C ASP A 257 -28.68 -2.18 14.58
N LEU A 258 -28.18 -1.49 15.60
CA LEU A 258 -28.91 -0.46 16.34
C LEU A 258 -29.00 0.88 15.59
N SER A 259 -28.19 1.07 14.56
CA SER A 259 -28.01 2.34 13.83
C SER A 259 -28.61 2.31 12.42
N SER A 260 -29.16 1.18 11.98
CA SER A 260 -29.75 0.99 10.64
C SER A 260 -30.71 2.11 10.20
N SER A 261 -30.76 2.35 8.90
CA SER A 261 -31.62 3.38 8.28
C SER A 261 -33.13 3.14 8.44
N GLY A 262 -33.54 1.95 8.92
CA GLY A 262 -34.91 1.45 8.95
C GLY A 262 -35.80 1.81 10.16
N GLY A 263 -35.29 2.43 11.22
CA GLY A 263 -36.11 2.95 12.34
C GLY A 263 -35.70 2.51 13.75
N VAL A 264 -36.51 2.94 14.74
CA VAL A 264 -36.20 3.05 16.19
C VAL A 264 -35.85 1.72 16.90
N GLU A 265 -36.12 0.56 16.29
CA GLU A 265 -35.87 -0.77 16.90
C GLU A 265 -34.62 -1.50 16.36
N GLY A 266 -33.88 -0.93 15.41
CA GLY A 266 -32.69 -1.57 14.82
C GLY A 266 -33.03 -2.74 13.89
N ALA A 267 -32.16 -2.99 12.90
CA ALA A 267 -32.33 -4.08 11.95
C ALA A 267 -31.70 -5.36 12.49
N THR A 268 -32.48 -6.44 12.61
CA THR A 268 -31.93 -7.77 12.94
C THR A 268 -31.54 -8.49 11.66
N LEU A 269 -30.25 -8.78 11.51
CA LEU A 269 -29.70 -9.58 10.44
C LEU A 269 -29.45 -10.99 10.96
N GLY A 270 -29.94 -12.01 10.26
CA GLY A 270 -29.87 -13.39 10.72
C GLY A 270 -29.60 -14.37 9.59
N HIS A 271 -28.74 -15.35 9.82
CA HIS A 271 -28.52 -16.50 8.96
C HIS A 271 -28.81 -17.79 9.72
N GLU A 272 -29.59 -18.69 9.12
CA GLU A 272 -29.89 -20.01 9.64
C GLU A 272 -29.17 -21.04 8.78
N LEU A 273 -28.27 -21.82 9.39
CA LEU A 273 -27.47 -22.82 8.69
C LEU A 273 -27.69 -24.20 9.31
N PRO A 274 -27.94 -25.24 8.48
CA PRO A 274 -27.98 -26.61 8.95
C PRO A 274 -26.59 -27.11 9.35
N VAL A 275 -26.55 -27.93 10.40
CA VAL A 275 -25.38 -28.69 10.82
C VAL A 275 -25.45 -30.08 10.20
N ALA A 276 -24.46 -30.43 9.38
CA ALA A 276 -24.41 -31.68 8.64
C ALA A 276 -24.50 -32.91 9.55
N ILE A 277 -25.21 -33.93 9.08
CA ILE A 277 -25.26 -35.25 9.71
C ILE A 277 -24.08 -36.06 9.21
N GLY A 278 -22.97 -35.99 9.94
CA GLY A 278 -21.69 -36.62 9.60
C GLY A 278 -20.69 -35.64 9.01
N THR A 279 -19.41 -35.96 9.18
CA THR A 279 -18.28 -35.21 8.65
C THR A 279 -17.43 -36.14 7.81
N ASP A 280 -16.81 -35.61 6.76
CA ASP A 280 -15.73 -36.29 6.08
C ASP A 280 -14.59 -36.44 7.11
N GLY A 281 -14.04 -37.63 7.28
CA GLY A 281 -12.98 -37.85 8.26
C GLY A 281 -11.71 -37.09 7.86
N ILE A 282 -11.55 -35.86 8.36
CA ILE A 282 -10.34 -35.06 8.15
C ILE A 282 -9.33 -35.44 9.23
N VAL A 283 -8.22 -36.05 8.81
CA VAL A 283 -7.08 -36.29 9.71
C VAL A 283 -6.26 -35.01 9.76
N SER A 284 -6.51 -34.18 10.78
CA SER A 284 -5.56 -33.11 11.15
C SER A 284 -4.45 -33.72 11.98
N ALA A 285 -3.19 -33.44 11.63
CA ALA A 285 -2.05 -34.08 12.29
C ALA A 285 -2.02 -33.78 13.80
N PHE A 286 -2.44 -32.58 14.23
CA PHE A 286 -2.49 -32.15 15.63
C PHE A 286 -3.42 -30.95 15.79
N SER A 287 -4.45 -31.02 16.65
CA SER A 287 -5.06 -29.83 17.26
C SER A 287 -4.71 -29.83 18.75
N LYS A 288 -4.18 -28.73 19.25
CA LYS A 288 -3.89 -28.58 20.68
C LYS A 288 -4.62 -27.33 21.15
N ILE A 289 -5.63 -27.53 22.00
CA ILE A 289 -6.30 -26.42 22.69
C ILE A 289 -5.29 -25.92 23.72
N PHE A 290 -4.81 -24.70 23.54
CA PHE A 290 -3.82 -24.12 24.44
C PHE A 290 -4.56 -23.36 25.54
N GLY A 291 -4.52 -23.85 26.78
CA GLY A 291 -5.06 -23.13 27.94
C GLY A 291 -4.36 -21.79 28.26
N ASN A 292 -3.44 -21.33 27.40
CA ASN A 292 -2.76 -20.05 27.50
C ASN A 292 -2.65 -19.41 26.10
N GLN A 293 -3.29 -18.25 25.92
CA GLN A 293 -3.30 -17.46 24.69
C GLN A 293 -1.89 -17.21 24.12
N LYS A 294 -0.91 -16.93 24.97
CA LYS A 294 0.48 -16.71 24.53
C LYS A 294 1.09 -17.95 23.91
N LEU A 295 0.80 -19.13 24.47
CA LEU A 295 1.28 -20.41 23.94
C LEU A 295 0.56 -20.77 22.65
N ALA A 296 -0.73 -20.41 22.53
CA ALA A 296 -1.51 -20.55 21.30
C ALA A 296 -0.87 -19.78 20.15
N VAL A 297 -0.65 -18.48 20.34
CA VAL A 297 -0.03 -17.60 19.35
C VAL A 297 1.35 -18.11 18.94
N GLN A 298 2.22 -18.46 19.91
CA GLN A 298 3.56 -18.95 19.61
C GLN A 298 3.54 -20.26 18.82
N THR A 299 2.66 -21.19 19.18
CA THR A 299 2.62 -22.50 18.52
C THR A 299 2.03 -22.39 17.12
N GLN A 300 0.92 -21.67 16.96
CA GLN A 300 0.32 -21.42 15.64
C GLN A 300 1.28 -20.65 14.73
N PHE A 301 2.02 -19.68 15.27
CA PHE A 301 3.06 -18.97 14.53
C PHE A 301 4.17 -19.91 14.04
N HIS A 302 4.68 -20.79 14.92
CA HIS A 302 5.69 -21.80 14.52
C HIS A 302 5.14 -22.82 13.51
N ILE A 303 3.85 -23.15 13.58
CA ILE A 303 3.19 -23.98 12.57
C ILE A 303 3.18 -23.25 11.23
N ALA A 304 2.83 -21.96 11.20
CA ALA A 304 2.88 -21.16 9.98
C ALA A 304 4.30 -21.05 9.40
N GLU A 305 5.32 -20.85 10.25
CA GLU A 305 6.74 -20.90 9.82
C GLU A 305 7.10 -22.26 9.21
N SER A 306 6.62 -23.35 9.81
CA SER A 306 6.85 -24.70 9.30
C SER A 306 6.20 -24.91 7.93
N TYR A 307 4.99 -24.38 7.72
CA TYR A 307 4.35 -24.38 6.40
C TYR A 307 5.13 -23.58 5.37
N PHE A 308 5.74 -22.45 5.76
CA PHE A 308 6.56 -21.66 4.85
C PHE A 308 7.83 -22.41 4.42
N GLU A 309 8.49 -23.12 5.34
CA GLU A 309 9.64 -23.95 5.02
C GLU A 309 9.25 -25.18 4.19
N LEU A 310 8.08 -25.79 4.44
CA LEU A 310 7.52 -26.84 3.58
C LEU A 310 7.28 -26.32 2.17
N PHE A 311 6.70 -25.13 2.02
CA PHE A 311 6.53 -24.48 0.72
C PHE A 311 7.88 -24.35 -0.02
N LYS A 312 8.91 -23.76 0.61
CA LYS A 312 10.23 -23.60 -0.02
C LYS A 312 10.85 -24.94 -0.43
N ASN A 313 10.68 -25.97 0.39
CA ASN A 313 11.19 -27.30 0.08
C ASN A 313 10.43 -27.95 -1.08
N ASN A 314 9.10 -27.83 -1.10
CA ASN A 314 8.28 -28.34 -2.20
C ASN A 314 8.57 -27.62 -3.52
N LEU A 315 8.81 -26.30 -3.49
CA LEU A 315 9.22 -25.52 -4.64
C LEU A 315 10.58 -25.99 -5.20
N LYS A 316 11.57 -26.25 -4.33
CA LYS A 316 12.87 -26.84 -4.72
C LYS A 316 12.75 -28.25 -5.31
N LEU A 317 11.71 -28.98 -4.95
CA LEU A 317 11.41 -30.33 -5.44
C LEU A 317 10.47 -30.33 -6.66
N GLU A 318 10.15 -29.16 -7.23
CA GLU A 318 9.26 -28.97 -8.37
C GLU A 318 7.84 -29.53 -8.14
N ARG A 319 7.35 -29.47 -6.90
CA ARG A 319 6.01 -29.92 -6.50
C ARG A 319 5.05 -28.75 -6.29
N GLU A 320 4.65 -28.12 -7.40
CA GLU A 320 3.83 -26.90 -7.39
C GLU A 320 2.51 -27.08 -6.60
N GLU A 321 1.75 -28.16 -6.83
CA GLU A 321 0.45 -28.36 -6.16
C GLU A 321 0.58 -28.52 -4.63
N GLU A 322 1.60 -29.24 -4.15
CA GLU A 322 1.86 -29.37 -2.72
C GLU A 322 2.38 -28.06 -2.11
N SER A 323 3.12 -27.27 -2.90
CA SER A 323 3.63 -25.95 -2.49
C SER A 323 2.48 -24.94 -2.31
N ASP A 324 1.52 -24.90 -3.23
CA ASP A 324 0.34 -24.04 -3.16
C ASP A 324 -0.56 -24.40 -1.97
N LYS A 325 -0.74 -25.70 -1.72
CA LYS A 325 -1.49 -26.18 -0.54
C LYS A 325 -0.83 -25.74 0.76
N ALA A 326 0.50 -25.84 0.85
CA ALA A 326 1.24 -25.38 2.02
C ALA A 326 1.15 -23.85 2.22
N LEU A 327 1.22 -23.06 1.13
CA LEU A 327 1.06 -21.61 1.19
C LEU A 327 -0.34 -21.21 1.69
N LYS A 328 -1.39 -21.80 1.12
CA LYS A 328 -2.78 -21.52 1.52
C LYS A 328 -3.03 -21.91 2.98
N ALA A 329 -2.54 -23.07 3.42
CA ALA A 329 -2.66 -23.50 4.81
C ALA A 329 -1.92 -22.56 5.78
N GLY A 330 -0.70 -22.13 5.43
CA GLY A 330 0.07 -21.18 6.26
C GLY A 330 -0.59 -19.81 6.35
N ARG A 331 -1.06 -19.25 5.22
CA ARG A 331 -1.80 -17.97 5.18
C ARG A 331 -3.07 -18.03 6.01
N ARG A 332 -3.81 -19.16 5.97
CA ARG A 332 -4.99 -19.38 6.80
C ARG A 332 -4.68 -19.26 8.28
N ILE A 333 -3.67 -19.98 8.75
CA ILE A 333 -3.28 -19.99 10.17
C ILE A 333 -2.87 -18.59 10.62
N LEU A 334 -2.15 -17.83 9.80
CA LEU A 334 -1.77 -16.45 10.12
C LEU A 334 -2.99 -15.53 10.24
N LYS A 335 -3.98 -15.68 9.35
CA LYS A 335 -5.24 -14.92 9.41
C LYS A 335 -6.01 -15.26 10.69
N GLU A 336 -6.10 -16.53 11.04
CA GLU A 336 -6.73 -17.02 12.26
C GLU A 336 -6.07 -16.42 13.51
N ILE A 337 -4.73 -16.45 13.60
CA ILE A 337 -4.01 -15.85 14.74
C ILE A 337 -4.32 -14.34 14.87
N MET A 338 -4.37 -13.60 13.76
CA MET A 338 -4.63 -12.15 13.78
C MET A 338 -6.07 -11.80 14.24
N VAL A 339 -7.03 -12.68 13.96
CA VAL A 339 -8.44 -12.48 14.33
C VAL A 339 -8.70 -12.98 15.74
N ASP A 340 -8.27 -14.19 16.06
CA ASP A 340 -8.58 -14.85 17.34
C ASP A 340 -7.69 -14.34 18.49
N TYR A 341 -6.46 -13.93 18.20
CA TYR A 341 -5.46 -13.57 19.21
C TYR A 341 -4.60 -12.35 18.82
N PRO A 342 -5.19 -11.13 18.78
CA PRO A 342 -4.49 -9.93 18.34
C PRO A 342 -3.58 -9.33 19.42
N ASP A 343 -2.55 -10.06 19.85
CA ASP A 343 -1.55 -9.55 20.78
C ASP A 343 -0.57 -8.59 20.05
N PRO A 344 -0.52 -7.29 20.40
CA PRO A 344 0.34 -6.29 19.76
C PRO A 344 1.82 -6.69 19.72
N LYS A 345 2.28 -7.53 20.65
CA LYS A 345 3.65 -8.01 20.70
C LYS A 345 4.02 -8.90 19.51
N TYR A 346 3.08 -9.68 19.00
CA TYR A 346 3.32 -10.64 17.91
C TYR A 346 2.81 -10.15 16.56
N LEU A 347 1.87 -9.20 16.55
CA LEU A 347 1.28 -8.65 15.32
C LEU A 347 2.33 -8.23 14.27
N PRO A 348 3.43 -7.52 14.60
CA PRO A 348 4.43 -7.16 13.59
C PRO A 348 5.08 -8.37 12.90
N ARG A 349 5.32 -9.45 13.64
CA ARG A 349 5.94 -10.68 13.09
C ARG A 349 4.94 -11.48 12.27
N ILE A 350 3.70 -11.59 12.76
CA ILE A 350 2.61 -12.29 12.07
C ILE A 350 2.29 -11.57 10.76
N ALA A 351 2.13 -10.24 10.80
CA ALA A 351 1.89 -9.41 9.62
C ALA A 351 3.05 -9.51 8.61
N TYR A 352 4.30 -9.53 9.10
CA TYR A 352 5.46 -9.66 8.22
C TYR A 352 5.47 -11.01 7.49
N LEU A 353 5.24 -12.10 8.23
CA LEU A 353 5.17 -13.45 7.67
C LEU A 353 3.98 -13.58 6.72
N ARG A 354 2.80 -13.04 7.07
CA ARG A 354 1.63 -13.01 6.17
C ARG A 354 1.95 -12.26 4.88
N GLY A 355 2.64 -11.11 4.97
CA GLY A 355 3.13 -10.39 3.82
C GLY A 355 4.02 -11.24 2.92
N GLN A 356 4.92 -12.06 3.50
CA GLN A 356 5.76 -12.98 2.73
C GLN A 356 4.93 -14.05 2.01
N PHE A 357 3.98 -14.70 2.70
CA PHE A 357 3.08 -15.66 2.06
C PHE A 357 2.29 -15.02 0.91
N SER A 358 1.79 -13.80 1.09
CA SER A 358 1.07 -13.08 0.04
C SER A 358 1.97 -12.67 -1.13
N GLN A 359 3.23 -12.31 -0.89
CA GLN A 359 4.22 -12.06 -1.96
C GLN A 359 4.47 -13.31 -2.80
N GLU A 360 4.66 -14.47 -2.16
CA GLU A 360 4.88 -15.74 -2.87
C GLU A 360 3.63 -16.19 -3.66
N LEU A 361 2.43 -15.78 -3.22
CA LEU A 361 1.17 -16.00 -3.93
C LEU A 361 0.89 -14.94 -5.01
N GLU A 362 1.81 -14.01 -5.25
CA GLU A 362 1.64 -12.85 -6.15
C GLU A 362 0.43 -11.96 -5.81
N ASP A 363 -0.08 -12.06 -4.59
CA ASP A 363 -1.16 -11.22 -4.07
C ASP A 363 -0.54 -9.92 -3.52
N TRP A 364 -0.11 -9.07 -4.45
CA TRP A 364 0.62 -7.82 -4.14
C TRP A 364 -0.18 -6.86 -3.27
N ASN A 365 -1.51 -6.86 -3.40
CA ASN A 365 -2.40 -6.02 -2.60
C ASN A 365 -2.40 -6.46 -1.13
N GLU A 366 -2.62 -7.75 -0.86
CA GLU A 366 -2.62 -8.24 0.52
C GLU A 366 -1.22 -8.18 1.13
N ALA A 367 -0.18 -8.43 0.34
CA ALA A 367 1.20 -8.28 0.77
C ALA A 367 1.50 -6.83 1.19
N ALA A 368 1.16 -5.85 0.34
CA ALA A 368 1.32 -4.44 0.63
C ALA A 368 0.56 -4.03 1.91
N ASN A 369 -0.71 -4.45 2.05
CA ASN A 369 -1.50 -4.15 3.24
C ASN A 369 -0.87 -4.72 4.52
N SER A 370 -0.33 -5.95 4.45
CA SER A 370 0.32 -6.60 5.59
C SER A 370 1.60 -5.88 6.02
N TYR A 371 2.41 -5.39 5.08
CA TYR A 371 3.61 -4.59 5.41
C TYR A 371 3.27 -3.16 5.86
N ALA A 372 2.27 -2.53 5.23
CA ALA A 372 1.79 -1.20 5.59
C ALA A 372 1.29 -1.15 7.04
N LEU A 373 0.68 -2.24 7.53
CA LEU A 373 0.28 -2.37 8.92
C LEU A 373 1.46 -2.16 9.88
N ILE A 374 2.62 -2.78 9.60
CA ILE A 374 3.82 -2.69 10.44
C ILE A 374 4.37 -1.27 10.41
N VAL A 375 4.44 -0.67 9.22
CA VAL A 375 4.98 0.68 9.04
C VAL A 375 4.12 1.71 9.78
N ARG A 376 2.79 1.61 9.69
CA ARG A 376 1.86 2.58 10.27
C ARG A 376 1.73 2.43 11.78
N GLN A 377 1.54 1.21 12.26
CA GLN A 377 1.25 0.97 13.68
C GLN A 377 2.51 0.72 14.53
N TYR A 378 3.59 0.24 13.91
CA TYR A 378 4.81 -0.17 14.61
C TYR A 378 6.10 0.41 14.00
N PRO A 379 6.20 1.74 13.77
CA PRO A 379 7.34 2.36 13.09
C PRO A 379 8.69 2.18 13.81
N ASN A 380 8.67 1.96 15.13
CA ASN A 380 9.90 1.74 15.92
C ASN A 380 10.31 0.26 16.02
N HIS A 381 9.55 -0.66 15.43
CA HIS A 381 9.83 -2.08 15.51
C HIS A 381 11.04 -2.46 14.64
N THR A 382 11.80 -3.50 15.03
CA THR A 382 13.00 -3.92 14.29
C THR A 382 12.72 -4.35 12.86
N LEU A 383 11.49 -4.79 12.57
CA LEU A 383 11.02 -5.15 11.23
C LEU A 383 10.49 -3.96 10.43
N ALA A 384 10.31 -2.78 11.01
CA ALA A 384 9.63 -1.67 10.32
C ALA A 384 10.41 -1.20 9.08
N ALA A 385 11.73 -1.08 9.17
CA ALA A 385 12.57 -0.72 8.03
C ALA A 385 12.53 -1.78 6.91
N ASP A 386 12.44 -3.07 7.27
CA ASP A 386 12.37 -4.16 6.31
C ASP A 386 10.96 -4.32 5.72
N ALA A 387 9.92 -4.12 6.52
CA ALA A 387 8.54 -4.03 6.06
C ALA A 387 8.34 -2.86 5.09
N GLN A 388 8.92 -1.69 5.37
CA GLN A 388 8.92 -0.55 4.47
C GLN A 388 9.58 -0.89 3.12
N TYR A 389 10.71 -1.60 3.15
CA TYR A 389 11.38 -2.06 1.93
C TYR A 389 10.51 -3.05 1.16
N LYS A 390 9.91 -4.01 1.86
CA LYS A 390 9.05 -5.05 1.29
C LYS A 390 7.76 -4.47 0.71
N LEU A 391 7.17 -3.46 1.35
CA LEU A 391 6.04 -2.70 0.84
C LEU A 391 6.38 -2.06 -0.51
N ALA A 392 7.53 -1.38 -0.60
CA ALA A 392 8.01 -0.80 -1.84
C ALA A 392 8.24 -1.88 -2.92
N GLN A 393 8.78 -3.05 -2.55
CA GLN A 393 8.92 -4.19 -3.49
C GLN A 393 7.56 -4.68 -3.99
N CYS A 394 6.53 -4.76 -3.15
CA CYS A 394 5.19 -5.15 -3.59
C CYS A 394 4.66 -4.19 -4.67
N TYR A 395 4.86 -2.88 -4.50
CA TYR A 395 4.47 -1.90 -5.52
C TYR A 395 5.32 -2.01 -6.79
N GLU A 396 6.63 -2.28 -6.66
CA GLU A 396 7.51 -2.52 -7.81
C GLU A 396 7.05 -3.72 -8.64
N GLU A 397 6.79 -4.87 -8.00
CA GLU A 397 6.32 -6.10 -8.68
C GLU A 397 4.89 -5.95 -9.23
N ALA A 398 4.05 -5.12 -8.59
CA ALA A 398 2.75 -4.73 -9.11
C ALA A 398 2.81 -3.75 -10.31
N ASN A 399 4.01 -3.44 -10.82
CA ASN A 399 4.29 -2.46 -11.88
C ASN A 399 3.92 -1.00 -11.54
N ASP A 400 3.72 -0.68 -10.27
CA ASP A 400 3.47 0.67 -9.79
C ASP A 400 4.72 1.26 -9.14
N PHE A 401 5.68 1.61 -9.99
CA PHE A 401 6.96 2.10 -9.51
C PHE A 401 6.88 3.50 -8.90
N ASP A 402 5.87 4.31 -9.25
CA ASP A 402 5.74 5.65 -8.70
C ASP A 402 5.47 5.55 -7.18
N ARG A 403 4.56 4.65 -6.76
CA ARG A 403 4.38 4.33 -5.33
C ARG A 403 5.59 3.62 -4.72
N ALA A 404 6.22 2.70 -5.44
CA ALA A 404 7.43 2.05 -4.95
C ALA A 404 8.54 3.06 -4.61
N LEU A 405 8.72 4.08 -5.47
CA LEU A 405 9.71 5.14 -5.28
C LEU A 405 9.43 5.97 -4.03
N GLU A 406 8.17 6.33 -3.79
CA GLU A 406 7.75 7.04 -2.58
C GLU A 406 8.12 6.24 -1.33
N GLU A 407 7.76 4.96 -1.29
CA GLU A 407 8.06 4.09 -0.15
C GLU A 407 9.57 3.86 0.04
N TYR A 408 10.33 3.78 -1.05
CA TYR A 408 11.79 3.71 -1.02
C TYR A 408 12.44 4.99 -0.50
N VAL A 409 11.94 6.16 -0.89
CA VAL A 409 12.41 7.46 -0.38
C VAL A 409 12.06 7.60 1.09
N THR A 410 10.85 7.21 1.49
CA THR A 410 10.40 7.17 2.88
C THR A 410 11.30 6.26 3.72
N LEU A 411 11.73 5.11 3.21
CA LEU A 411 12.71 4.26 3.89
C LEU A 411 14.02 5.01 4.18
N ALA A 412 14.55 5.71 3.17
CA ALA A 412 15.81 6.44 3.30
C ALA A 412 15.71 7.64 4.26
N ALA A 413 14.53 8.27 4.35
CA ALA A 413 14.24 9.41 5.22
C ALA A 413 14.00 8.97 6.67
N THR A 414 13.15 7.96 6.89
CA THR A 414 12.73 7.49 8.21
C THR A 414 13.78 6.58 8.85
N TYR A 415 14.46 5.75 8.06
CA TYR A 415 15.44 4.78 8.55
C TYR A 415 16.83 4.99 7.93
N PRO A 416 17.47 6.18 8.10
CA PRO A 416 18.72 6.53 7.42
C PRO A 416 19.92 5.64 7.78
N LYS A 417 19.85 4.84 8.85
CA LYS A 417 20.92 3.90 9.22
C LYS A 417 20.66 2.47 8.75
N SER A 418 19.57 2.24 8.01
CA SER A 418 19.20 0.92 7.53
C SER A 418 20.24 0.39 6.54
N PRO A 419 20.70 -0.87 6.69
CA PRO A 419 21.59 -1.52 5.72
C PRO A 419 20.91 -1.79 4.38
N LEU A 420 19.59 -1.57 4.27
CA LEU A 420 18.82 -1.75 3.03
C LEU A 420 18.94 -0.56 2.07
N ILE A 421 19.39 0.62 2.54
CA ILE A 421 19.46 1.84 1.71
C ILE A 421 20.32 1.65 0.45
N PRO A 422 21.52 1.03 0.50
CA PRO A 422 22.30 0.75 -0.70
C PRO A 422 21.51 -0.06 -1.74
N ASN A 423 20.80 -1.10 -1.32
CA ASN A 423 19.99 -1.94 -2.20
C ASN A 423 18.84 -1.14 -2.84
N VAL A 424 18.18 -0.28 -2.05
CA VAL A 424 17.13 0.62 -2.54
C VAL A 424 17.66 1.59 -3.59
N MET A 425 18.80 2.24 -3.34
CA MET A 425 19.41 3.16 -4.29
C MET A 425 19.81 2.46 -5.61
N ILE A 426 20.25 1.20 -5.53
CA ILE A 426 20.53 0.37 -6.71
C ILE A 426 19.25 0.12 -7.51
N ARG A 427 18.15 -0.27 -6.86
CA ARG A 427 16.86 -0.49 -7.54
C ARG A 427 16.34 0.77 -8.22
N ILE A 428 16.36 1.90 -7.51
CA ILE A 428 15.98 3.21 -8.08
C ILE A 428 16.83 3.56 -9.30
N ASN A 429 18.16 3.40 -9.19
CA ASN A 429 19.07 3.65 -10.32
C ASN A 429 18.76 2.74 -11.52
N GLU A 430 18.55 1.44 -11.29
CA GLU A 430 18.22 0.47 -12.35
C GLU A 430 16.92 0.81 -13.06
N TYR A 431 15.89 1.22 -12.31
CA TYR A 431 14.62 1.62 -12.88
C TYR A 431 14.76 2.82 -13.82
N PHE A 432 15.38 3.91 -13.34
CA PHE A 432 15.57 5.10 -14.16
C PHE A 432 16.50 4.84 -15.35
N TYR A 433 17.50 3.97 -15.19
CA TYR A 433 18.37 3.56 -16.28
C TYR A 433 17.62 2.76 -17.35
N LYS A 434 16.73 1.85 -16.97
CA LYS A 434 15.88 1.08 -17.90
C LYS A 434 14.88 1.96 -18.65
N ARG A 435 14.37 3.02 -17.99
CA ARG A 435 13.50 4.04 -18.60
C ARG A 435 14.24 5.11 -19.40
N GLU A 436 15.54 4.94 -19.62
CA GLU A 436 16.40 5.87 -20.35
C GLU A 436 16.48 7.28 -19.74
N ASN A 437 16.02 7.44 -18.49
CA ASN A 437 16.21 8.67 -17.73
C ASN A 437 17.59 8.68 -17.06
N PHE A 438 18.61 8.78 -17.91
CA PHE A 438 20.02 8.68 -17.50
C PHE A 438 20.45 9.83 -16.58
N ALA A 439 19.82 11.01 -16.71
CA ALA A 439 20.14 12.17 -15.87
C ALA A 439 19.77 11.93 -14.40
N VAL A 440 18.60 11.35 -14.12
CA VAL A 440 18.18 11.00 -12.76
C VAL A 440 18.99 9.81 -12.25
N ALA A 441 19.20 8.78 -13.08
CA ALA A 441 20.01 7.62 -12.72
C ALA A 441 21.44 8.03 -12.30
N ALA A 442 22.08 8.95 -13.03
CA ALA A 442 23.40 9.47 -12.70
C ALA A 442 23.42 10.16 -11.32
N LYS A 443 22.45 11.02 -11.02
CA LYS A 443 22.34 11.69 -9.70
C LYS A 443 22.18 10.70 -8.55
N VAL A 444 21.43 9.61 -8.76
CA VAL A 444 21.27 8.56 -7.74
C VAL A 444 22.59 7.84 -7.51
N ALA A 445 23.32 7.53 -8.59
CA ALA A 445 24.62 6.88 -8.50
C ALA A 445 25.69 7.78 -7.84
N GLU A 446 25.70 9.08 -8.15
CA GLU A 446 26.54 10.08 -7.48
C GLU A 446 26.29 10.09 -5.96
N LYS A 447 25.03 10.25 -5.54
CA LYS A 447 24.67 10.19 -4.11
C LYS A 447 25.03 8.87 -3.44
N PHE A 448 24.96 7.75 -4.19
CA PHE A 448 25.40 6.46 -3.69
C PHE A 448 26.90 6.47 -3.41
N MET A 449 27.71 7.00 -4.33
CA MET A 449 29.16 7.06 -4.19
C MET A 449 29.62 7.99 -3.07
N ASP A 450 28.89 9.08 -2.82
CA ASP A 450 29.15 10.00 -1.72
C ASP A 450 28.93 9.35 -0.35
N ARG A 451 27.87 8.54 -0.23
CA ARG A 451 27.44 7.97 1.06
C ARG A 451 27.97 6.56 1.31
N PHE A 452 28.10 5.76 0.27
CA PHE A 452 28.40 4.32 0.31
C PHE A 452 29.58 3.95 -0.58
N GLY A 453 30.57 4.85 -0.66
CA GLY A 453 31.72 4.71 -1.54
C GLY A 453 32.62 3.50 -1.27
N ASP A 454 32.49 2.85 -0.11
CA ASP A 454 33.26 1.66 0.29
C ASP A 454 32.39 0.37 0.32
N HIS A 455 31.12 0.46 -0.12
CA HIS A 455 30.23 -0.69 -0.18
C HIS A 455 30.66 -1.69 -1.27
N GLU A 456 30.34 -2.98 -1.10
CA GLU A 456 30.59 -4.04 -2.09
C GLU A 456 30.04 -3.71 -3.51
N PHE A 457 28.99 -2.89 -3.59
CA PHE A 457 28.36 -2.52 -4.84
C PHE A 457 28.85 -1.18 -5.41
N ALA A 458 29.76 -0.50 -4.70
CA ALA A 458 30.31 0.79 -5.11
C ALA A 458 31.02 0.73 -6.47
N PRO A 459 31.83 -0.29 -6.81
CA PRO A 459 32.39 -0.40 -8.16
C PRO A 459 31.28 -0.51 -9.22
N LYS A 460 30.33 -1.43 -9.05
CA LYS A 460 29.22 -1.60 -10.00
C LYS A 460 28.41 -0.31 -10.17
N MET A 461 28.16 0.43 -9.09
CA MET A 461 27.44 1.70 -9.14
C MET A 461 28.26 2.82 -9.80
N ALA A 462 29.55 2.94 -9.50
CA ALA A 462 30.44 3.92 -10.14
C ALA A 462 30.57 3.66 -11.65
N PHE A 463 30.63 2.40 -12.06
CA PHE A 463 30.64 2.05 -13.49
C PHE A 463 29.31 2.44 -14.15
N ARG A 464 28.17 2.14 -13.52
CA ARG A 464 26.85 2.58 -13.99
C ARG A 464 26.73 4.09 -14.04
N TRP A 465 27.32 4.82 -13.11
CA TRP A 465 27.34 6.28 -13.10
C TRP A 465 27.98 6.83 -14.38
N GLY A 466 29.16 6.30 -14.75
CA GLY A 466 29.83 6.65 -16.01
C GLY A 466 28.99 6.29 -17.24
N GLN A 467 28.35 5.11 -17.23
CA GLN A 467 27.45 4.69 -18.31
C GLN A 467 26.23 5.61 -18.45
N CYS A 468 25.66 6.08 -17.34
CA CYS A 468 24.55 7.04 -17.35
C CYS A 468 24.98 8.36 -18.02
N HIS A 469 26.12 8.93 -17.65
CA HIS A 469 26.61 10.15 -18.30
C HIS A 469 26.92 9.95 -19.78
N TYR A 470 27.51 8.80 -20.15
CA TYR A 470 27.80 8.49 -21.54
C TYR A 470 26.53 8.39 -22.39
N LYS A 471 25.51 7.68 -21.89
CA LYS A 471 24.20 7.57 -22.57
C LYS A 471 23.39 8.86 -22.55
N ALA A 472 23.63 9.74 -21.57
CA ALA A 472 23.07 11.09 -21.53
C ALA A 472 23.82 12.08 -22.47
N GLU A 473 24.75 11.60 -23.29
CA GLU A 473 25.61 12.40 -24.19
C GLU A 473 26.52 13.42 -23.47
N LYS A 474 26.65 13.29 -22.15
CA LYS A 474 27.54 14.10 -21.32
C LYS A 474 28.94 13.48 -21.29
N PHE A 475 29.56 13.41 -22.45
CA PHE A 475 30.80 12.66 -22.67
C PHE A 475 31.98 13.14 -21.82
N ALA A 476 32.12 14.45 -21.58
CA ALA A 476 33.18 14.98 -20.72
C ALA A 476 33.02 14.54 -19.25
N GLU A 477 31.80 14.59 -18.73
CA GLU A 477 31.48 14.13 -17.36
C GLU A 477 31.67 12.62 -17.24
N ALA A 478 31.24 11.84 -18.25
CA ALA A 478 31.41 10.39 -18.29
C ALA A 478 32.89 9.99 -18.20
N GLY A 479 33.76 10.64 -18.97
CA GLY A 479 35.21 10.42 -18.93
C GLY A 479 35.79 10.67 -17.53
N GLY A 480 35.36 11.76 -16.87
CA GLY A 480 35.77 12.08 -15.50
C GLY A 480 35.32 11.04 -14.47
N VAL A 481 34.09 10.52 -14.59
CA VAL A 481 33.57 9.48 -13.69
C VAL A 481 34.30 8.15 -13.88
N PHE A 482 34.57 7.74 -15.12
CA PHE A 482 35.35 6.52 -15.36
C PHE A 482 36.81 6.65 -14.92
N ASP A 483 37.39 7.84 -15.00
CA ASP A 483 38.72 8.11 -14.43
C ASP A 483 38.73 8.01 -12.91
N LEU A 484 37.67 8.53 -12.27
CA LEU A 484 37.47 8.37 -10.83
C LEU A 484 37.34 6.89 -10.45
N PHE A 485 36.61 6.09 -11.24
CA PHE A 485 36.54 4.63 -11.07
C PHE A 485 37.94 4.02 -11.08
N ALA A 486 38.74 4.28 -12.12
CA ALA A 486 40.07 3.70 -12.26
C ALA A 486 41.06 4.14 -11.17
N LYS A 487 40.79 5.28 -10.51
CA LYS A 487 41.57 5.76 -9.36
C LYS A 487 41.13 5.10 -8.05
N LYS A 488 39.82 4.93 -7.84
CA LYS A 488 39.24 4.43 -6.59
C LYS A 488 39.22 2.90 -6.51
N PHE A 489 39.04 2.23 -7.64
CA PHE A 489 38.91 0.77 -7.76
C PHE A 489 39.91 0.20 -8.77
N PRO A 490 41.24 0.38 -8.56
CA PRO A 490 42.26 -0.05 -9.52
C PRO A 490 42.30 -1.57 -9.73
N ASP A 491 41.99 -2.34 -8.68
CA ASP A 491 42.06 -3.81 -8.69
C ASP A 491 40.75 -4.49 -9.11
N ASP A 492 39.68 -3.73 -9.35
CA ASP A 492 38.37 -4.28 -9.72
C ASP A 492 38.38 -4.78 -11.18
N ALA A 493 37.65 -5.87 -11.45
CA ALA A 493 37.57 -6.48 -12.78
C ALA A 493 37.01 -5.52 -13.86
N LEU A 494 36.23 -4.51 -13.47
CA LEU A 494 35.69 -3.49 -14.37
C LEU A 494 36.69 -2.36 -14.65
N CYS A 495 37.85 -2.30 -14.00
CA CYS A 495 38.83 -1.21 -14.17
C CYS A 495 39.33 -1.08 -15.61
N ALA A 496 39.64 -2.21 -16.26
CA ALA A 496 40.03 -2.22 -17.67
C ALA A 496 38.91 -1.67 -18.57
N GLN A 497 37.65 -2.06 -18.30
CA GLN A 497 36.50 -1.55 -19.04
C GLN A 497 36.28 -0.06 -18.77
N ALA A 498 36.43 0.40 -17.53
CA ALA A 498 36.29 1.80 -17.16
C ALA A 498 37.32 2.66 -17.89
N LEU A 499 38.59 2.24 -17.97
CA LEU A 499 39.62 2.95 -18.73
C LEU A 499 39.30 3.02 -20.23
N PHE A 500 38.78 1.93 -20.81
CA PHE A 500 38.35 1.93 -22.21
C PHE A 500 37.16 2.89 -22.43
N TRP A 501 36.14 2.83 -21.58
CA TRP A 501 34.97 3.72 -21.66
C TRP A 501 35.31 5.18 -21.35
N ALA A 502 36.31 5.45 -20.49
CA ALA A 502 36.86 6.78 -20.30
C ALA A 502 37.47 7.31 -21.60
N GLY A 503 38.28 6.48 -22.28
CA GLY A 503 38.85 6.81 -23.59
C GLY A 503 37.78 7.11 -24.63
N GLU A 504 36.76 6.26 -24.73
CA GLU A 504 35.64 6.46 -25.66
C GLU A 504 34.82 7.72 -25.33
N SER A 505 34.61 7.99 -24.04
CA SER A 505 33.95 9.21 -23.58
C SER A 505 34.74 10.46 -23.97
N TYR A 506 36.04 10.51 -23.71
CA TYR A 506 36.86 11.66 -24.11
C TYR A 506 36.95 11.84 -25.62
N ARG A 507 36.98 10.73 -26.39
CA ARG A 507 36.95 10.77 -27.85
C ARG A 507 35.66 11.38 -28.36
N SER A 508 34.51 10.95 -27.84
CA SER A 508 33.20 11.51 -28.15
C SER A 508 33.04 12.97 -27.70
N ALA A 509 33.79 13.38 -26.67
CA ALA A 509 33.90 14.78 -26.22
C ALA A 509 34.92 15.62 -27.04
N SER A 510 35.48 15.08 -28.14
CA SER A 510 36.53 15.70 -28.95
C SER A 510 37.85 16.00 -28.20
N ASN A 511 38.07 15.37 -27.04
CA ASN A 511 39.31 15.46 -26.28
C ASN A 511 40.22 14.27 -26.62
N VAL A 512 40.87 14.36 -27.79
CA VAL A 512 41.74 13.30 -28.34
C VAL A 512 42.94 13.03 -27.43
N GLN A 513 43.49 14.06 -26.77
CA GLN A 513 44.64 13.92 -25.88
C GLN A 513 44.34 13.02 -24.67
N ASN A 514 43.23 13.27 -23.97
CA ASN A 514 42.84 12.44 -22.83
C ASN A 514 42.41 11.05 -23.28
N ALA A 515 41.71 10.93 -24.43
CA ALA A 515 41.34 9.64 -25.00
C ALA A 515 42.58 8.76 -25.26
N PHE A 516 43.60 9.32 -25.93
CA PHE A 516 44.87 8.64 -26.21
C PHE A 516 45.55 8.13 -24.93
N ARG A 517 45.63 8.99 -23.90
CA ARG A 517 46.22 8.63 -22.59
C ARG A 517 45.48 7.48 -21.92
N ARG A 518 44.14 7.49 -21.93
CA ARG A 518 43.33 6.43 -21.29
C ARG A 518 43.40 5.11 -22.04
N TYR A 519 43.38 5.12 -23.38
CA TYR A 519 43.57 3.90 -24.16
C TYR A 519 44.97 3.30 -23.97
N ASN A 520 46.02 4.12 -23.92
CA ASN A 520 47.37 3.64 -23.62
C ASN A 520 47.44 3.03 -22.21
N ARG A 521 46.88 3.72 -21.22
CA ARG A 521 46.83 3.19 -19.86
C ARG A 521 46.08 1.84 -19.79
N CYS A 522 44.93 1.73 -20.46
CA CYS A 522 44.21 0.45 -20.58
C CYS A 522 45.08 -0.65 -21.22
N ARG A 523 45.82 -0.32 -22.27
CA ARG A 523 46.70 -1.25 -22.99
C ARG A 523 47.86 -1.75 -22.14
N TRP A 524 48.47 -0.86 -21.35
CA TRP A 524 49.65 -1.15 -20.54
C TRP A 524 49.31 -1.79 -19.19
N ASP A 525 48.30 -1.25 -18.49
CA ASP A 525 47.91 -1.72 -17.15
C ASP A 525 47.16 -3.06 -17.23
N PHE A 526 46.40 -3.31 -18.31
CA PHE A 526 45.55 -4.51 -18.46
C PHE A 526 45.71 -5.21 -19.83
N PRO A 527 46.92 -5.65 -20.21
CA PRO A 527 47.25 -6.06 -21.58
C PRO A 527 46.49 -7.29 -22.09
N GLU A 528 46.06 -8.18 -21.20
CA GLU A 528 45.32 -9.42 -21.52
C GLU A 528 43.80 -9.23 -21.57
N SER A 529 43.29 -8.06 -21.17
CA SER A 529 41.85 -7.79 -21.12
C SER A 529 41.26 -7.59 -22.53
N GLU A 530 39.99 -7.98 -22.71
CA GLU A 530 39.25 -7.67 -23.95
C GLU A 530 39.19 -6.16 -24.20
N ALA A 531 39.04 -5.36 -23.14
CA ALA A 531 39.07 -3.90 -23.21
C ALA A 531 40.38 -3.36 -23.82
N ALA A 532 41.53 -3.96 -23.49
CA ALA A 532 42.81 -3.60 -24.09
C ALA A 532 42.91 -3.94 -25.58
N LYS A 533 42.28 -5.04 -26.03
CA LYS A 533 42.19 -5.36 -27.47
C LYS A 533 41.41 -4.27 -28.21
N TYR A 534 40.27 -3.84 -27.67
CA TYR A 534 39.50 -2.74 -28.23
C TYR A 534 40.27 -1.41 -28.18
N ALA A 535 40.96 -1.11 -27.08
CA ALA A 535 41.79 0.09 -26.95
C ALA A 535 42.92 0.14 -28.00
N ARG A 536 43.58 -1.00 -28.28
CA ARG A 536 44.60 -1.09 -29.36
C ARG A 536 44.01 -0.77 -30.72
N GLY A 537 42.79 -1.27 -31.01
CA GLY A 537 42.08 -0.94 -32.25
C GLY A 537 41.76 0.55 -32.37
N ARG A 538 41.37 1.20 -31.26
CA ARG A 538 41.10 2.66 -31.24
C ARG A 538 42.36 3.51 -31.37
N LEU A 539 43.48 3.08 -30.81
CA LEU A 539 44.78 3.76 -30.93
C LEU A 539 45.34 3.76 -32.37
N ALA A 540 44.89 2.84 -33.22
CA ALA A 540 45.27 2.77 -34.63
C ALA A 540 44.49 3.75 -35.53
N LEU A 541 43.56 4.53 -34.97
CA LEU A 541 42.81 5.53 -35.73
C LEU A 541 43.71 6.72 -36.13
N PRO A 542 43.49 7.36 -37.30
CA PRO A 542 44.33 8.46 -37.78
C PRO A 542 44.45 9.62 -36.79
N GLU A 543 43.38 9.96 -36.09
CA GLU A 543 43.36 11.01 -35.06
C GLU A 543 44.27 10.69 -33.86
N MET A 544 44.38 9.42 -33.48
CA MET A 544 45.23 8.97 -32.36
C MET A 544 46.70 8.87 -32.77
N LEU A 545 46.97 8.49 -34.03
CA LEU A 545 48.31 8.47 -34.60
C LEU A 545 48.90 9.90 -34.73
N ALA A 546 48.09 10.85 -35.20
CA ALA A 546 48.48 12.25 -35.26
C ALA A 546 48.80 12.82 -33.85
N GLN A 547 48.01 12.44 -32.84
CA GLN A 547 48.27 12.83 -31.45
C GLN A 547 49.57 12.21 -30.91
N PHE A 548 49.87 10.95 -31.26
CA PHE A 548 51.13 10.31 -30.88
C PHE A 548 52.35 11.00 -31.50
N GLU A 549 52.30 11.33 -32.79
CA GLU A 549 53.36 12.09 -33.48
C GLU A 549 53.55 13.48 -32.84
N SER A 550 52.45 14.15 -32.48
CA SER A 550 52.52 15.44 -31.77
C SER A 550 53.15 15.33 -30.39
N GLU A 551 52.83 14.30 -29.59
CA GLU A 551 53.44 14.10 -28.27
C GLU A 551 54.94 13.72 -28.40
N ALA A 552 55.31 12.91 -29.39
CA ALA A 552 56.70 12.55 -29.66
C ALA A 552 57.56 13.78 -30.04
N ASN A 553 57.06 14.62 -30.96
CA ASN A 553 57.78 15.83 -31.38
C ASN A 553 57.91 16.86 -30.25
N SER A 554 56.94 16.95 -29.33
CA SER A 554 57.03 17.86 -28.18
C SER A 554 58.10 17.48 -27.15
N ILE A 555 58.47 16.19 -27.07
CA ILE A 555 59.52 15.70 -26.15
C ILE A 555 60.92 15.95 -26.73
N ASP A 556 61.03 16.03 -28.05
CA ASP A 556 62.29 16.33 -28.75
C ASP A 556 62.62 17.84 -28.76
N ASP A 557 61.62 18.73 -28.62
CA ASP A 557 61.81 20.20 -28.56
C ASP A 557 62.10 20.74 -27.13
N ASP A 558 61.82 19.97 -26.07
CA ASP A 558 62.07 20.33 -24.66
C ASP A 558 63.41 19.81 -24.10
N ASN A 559 64.20 19.09 -24.92
CA ASN A 559 65.58 18.65 -24.63
C ASN A 559 66.60 19.46 -25.43
#